data_AF-A0A183GKS6-F1
#
_entry.id   AF-A0A183GKS6-F1
#
_cell.length_a   1.000
_cell.length_b   1.000
_cell.length_c   1.000
_cell.angle_alpha   90.00
_cell.angle_beta   90.00
_cell.angle_gamma   90.00
#
_symmetry.space_group_name_H-M   'P 1'
#
loop_
_entity.id
_entity.type
_entity.pdbx_description
1 polymer ?
#
loop_
_entity_poly.entity_id
_entity_poly.type
_entity_poly.pdbx_seq_one_letter_code
_entity_poly.pdbx_strand_id
1 'polypeptide(L)'
;MLACNEGGWEPAQRNGDENAALDGWCHAFGSIADKLREARLRLYGHVLRADGDTVRKIGLNIDVPGKRPKGRPRQRWLDTLHLDLKEAGIHPDQAFHRAKWRHHTRRADTAAKREKAEGEEEETNFS
;
A
#
# COMPACT_ATOMS: atom_id res chain seq x y z
N MET A 1 10.51 39.71 46.67
CA MET A 1 9.37 40.29 45.95
C MET A 1 9.83 40.66 44.55
N LEU A 2 9.28 40.05 43.51
CA LEU A 2 9.14 40.61 42.16
C LEU A 2 8.10 39.74 41.42
N ALA A 3 7.03 40.38 40.98
CA ALA A 3 5.81 39.76 40.47
C ALA A 3 6.03 39.19 39.05
N CYS A 4 5.50 38.00 38.79
CA CYS A 4 5.29 37.49 37.43
C CYS A 4 3.94 38.03 36.95
N ASN A 5 3.97 38.94 35.99
CA ASN A 5 2.78 39.53 35.37
C ASN A 5 2.18 38.56 34.35
N GLU A 6 0.86 38.43 34.39
CA GLU A 6 0.04 37.56 33.55
C GLU A 6 -0.07 38.15 32.13
N GLY A 7 0.79 37.69 31.23
CA GLY A 7 0.70 37.95 29.80
C GLY A 7 -0.12 36.86 29.13
N GLY A 8 -1.30 37.23 28.63
CA GLY A 8 -2.34 36.35 28.13
C GLY A 8 -1.93 35.40 27.01
N TRP A 9 -2.58 34.24 27.02
CA TRP A 9 -2.51 33.25 25.95
C TRP A 9 -3.43 33.67 24.81
N GLU A 10 -2.87 34.33 23.80
CA GLU A 10 -3.59 34.63 22.56
C GLU A 10 -3.04 33.71 21.45
N PRO A 11 -3.80 32.71 20.96
CA PRO A 11 -3.32 31.86 19.88
C PRO A 11 -3.40 32.64 18.58
N ALA A 12 -2.25 33.14 18.12
CA ALA A 12 -2.09 33.66 16.77
C ALA A 12 -2.48 32.58 15.75
N GLN A 13 -3.53 32.86 14.98
CA GLN A 13 -3.98 32.01 13.89
C GLN A 13 -2.90 31.97 12.79
N ARG A 14 -2.21 30.84 12.63
CA ARG A 14 -1.30 30.60 11.51
C ARG A 14 -1.21 29.12 11.11
N ASN A 15 -2.35 28.44 10.95
CA ASN A 15 -2.38 27.01 10.60
C ASN A 15 -3.08 26.81 9.25
N GLY A 16 -2.37 27.01 8.15
CA GLY A 16 -2.85 26.75 6.78
C GLY A 16 -1.83 25.97 5.94
N ASP A 17 -0.56 26.37 6.03
CA ASP A 17 0.50 25.82 5.16
C ASP A 17 1.12 24.51 5.68
N GLU A 18 1.02 24.25 6.98
CA GLU A 18 1.59 23.06 7.63
C GLU A 18 0.86 21.78 7.22
N ASN A 19 -0.48 21.86 7.05
CA ASN A 19 -1.29 20.74 6.58
C ASN A 19 -0.98 20.42 5.11
N ALA A 20 -0.74 21.43 4.27
CA ALA A 20 -0.39 21.24 2.85
C ALA A 20 0.98 20.55 2.68
N ALA A 21 1.96 20.86 3.54
CA ALA A 21 3.26 20.19 3.53
C ALA A 21 3.16 18.73 4.01
N LEU A 22 2.32 18.44 5.01
CA LEU A 22 2.04 17.08 5.48
C LEU A 22 1.23 16.27 4.47
N ASP A 23 0.25 16.88 3.81
CA ASP A 23 -0.51 16.28 2.72
C ASP A 23 0.41 15.97 1.53
N GLY A 24 1.28 16.91 1.15
CA GLY A 24 2.32 16.72 0.13
C GLY A 24 3.31 15.59 0.47
N TRP A 25 3.70 15.45 1.75
CA TRP A 25 4.57 14.35 2.20
C TRP A 25 3.85 12.99 2.22
N CYS A 26 2.58 12.95 2.63
CA CYS A 26 1.72 11.75 2.57
C CYS A 26 1.41 11.32 1.13
N HIS A 27 1.36 12.26 0.18
CA HIS A 27 1.25 11.95 -1.24
C HIS A 27 2.58 11.44 -1.82
N ALA A 28 3.72 12.00 -1.40
CA ALA A 28 5.04 11.55 -1.86
C ALA A 28 5.43 10.17 -1.32
N PHE A 29 5.10 9.87 -0.07
CA PHE A 29 5.21 8.56 0.56
C PHE A 29 3.80 8.03 0.81
N GLY A 30 3.24 7.27 -0.14
CA GLY A 30 1.93 6.64 0.04
C GLY A 30 1.82 5.92 1.40
N SER A 31 0.61 5.78 1.92
CA SER A 31 0.37 5.39 3.31
C SER A 31 1.13 4.10 3.70
N ILE A 32 1.46 3.96 4.99
CA ILE A 32 2.12 2.74 5.51
C ILE A 32 1.31 1.50 5.13
N ALA A 33 -0.02 1.59 5.15
CA ALA A 33 -0.91 0.52 4.72
C ALA A 33 -0.68 0.12 3.25
N ASP A 34 -0.52 1.10 2.36
CA ASP A 34 -0.25 0.86 0.93
C ASP A 34 1.11 0.21 0.70
N LYS A 35 2.14 0.65 1.43
CA LYS A 35 3.48 0.05 1.36
C LYS A 35 3.49 -1.39 1.86
N LEU A 36 2.77 -1.66 2.96
CA LEU A 36 2.61 -3.01 3.47
C LEU A 36 1.85 -3.88 2.47
N ARG A 37 0.74 -3.40 1.91
CA ARG A 37 -0.02 -4.11 0.86
C ARG A 37 0.86 -4.43 -0.35
N GLU A 38 1.62 -3.45 -0.82
CA GLU A 38 2.57 -3.64 -1.91
C GLU A 38 3.62 -4.72 -1.58
N ALA A 39 4.22 -4.68 -0.38
CA ALA A 39 5.18 -5.71 0.05
C ALA A 39 4.54 -7.11 0.08
N ARG A 40 3.30 -7.22 0.57
CA ARG A 40 2.56 -8.50 0.62
C ARG A 40 2.29 -9.04 -0.78
N LEU A 41 1.81 -8.21 -1.70
CA LEU A 41 1.56 -8.63 -3.09
C LEU A 41 2.86 -8.96 -3.83
N ARG A 42 3.95 -8.21 -3.60
CA ARG A 42 5.27 -8.55 -4.16
C ARG A 42 5.74 -9.93 -3.71
N LEU A 43 5.58 -10.25 -2.41
CA LEU A 43 5.91 -11.55 -1.84
C LEU A 43 5.05 -12.67 -2.44
N TYR A 44 3.74 -12.48 -2.50
CA TYR A 44 2.79 -13.47 -3.02
C TYR A 44 3.04 -13.79 -4.49
N GLY A 45 3.21 -12.77 -5.34
CA GLY A 45 3.54 -12.99 -6.74
C GLY A 45 4.87 -13.73 -6.91
N HIS A 46 5.86 -13.48 -6.04
CA HIS A 46 7.11 -14.23 -6.05
C HIS A 46 6.90 -15.69 -5.66
N VAL A 47 6.01 -15.99 -4.69
CA VAL A 47 5.65 -17.37 -4.32
C VAL A 47 4.96 -18.10 -5.47
N LEU A 48 4.00 -17.46 -6.14
CA LEU A 48 3.26 -18.07 -7.25
C LEU A 48 4.16 -18.42 -8.44
N ARG A 49 5.15 -17.56 -8.71
CA ARG A 49 6.11 -17.74 -9.82
C ARG A 49 7.31 -18.63 -9.46
N ALA A 50 7.47 -19.03 -8.21
CA ALA A 50 8.52 -19.97 -7.85
C ALA A 50 8.21 -21.34 -8.47
N ASP A 51 9.20 -21.97 -9.12
CA ASP A 51 9.01 -23.28 -9.74
C ASP A 51 8.88 -24.40 -8.69
N GLY A 52 8.04 -25.40 -9.00
CA GLY A 52 7.82 -26.59 -8.18
C GLY A 52 7.01 -26.38 -6.89
N ASP A 53 6.90 -27.43 -6.09
CA ASP A 53 6.33 -27.45 -4.73
C ASP A 53 7.37 -26.96 -3.71
N THR A 54 7.91 -25.76 -3.95
CA THR A 54 8.87 -25.18 -3.02
C THR A 54 8.20 -25.06 -1.64
N VAL A 55 8.98 -25.24 -0.56
CA VAL A 55 8.55 -25.02 0.84
C VAL A 55 7.71 -23.76 1.03
N ARG A 56 7.97 -22.74 0.21
CA ARG A 56 7.23 -21.49 0.13
C ARG A 56 5.76 -21.62 -0.31
N LYS A 57 5.45 -22.44 -1.33
CA LYS A 57 4.07 -22.71 -1.77
C LYS A 57 3.34 -23.60 -0.77
N ILE A 58 4.03 -24.61 -0.25
CA ILE A 58 3.48 -25.47 0.81
C ILE A 58 3.14 -24.60 2.02
N GLY A 59 4.09 -23.81 2.52
CA GLY A 59 3.91 -22.92 3.69
C GLY A 59 2.82 -21.87 3.53
N LEU A 60 2.53 -21.42 2.30
CA LEU A 60 1.41 -20.53 2.01
C LEU A 60 0.06 -21.23 2.22
N ASN A 61 -0.01 -22.54 1.96
CA ASN A 61 -1.25 -23.33 1.90
C ASN A 61 -1.43 -24.31 3.08
N ILE A 62 -0.54 -24.30 4.08
CA ILE A 62 -0.70 -25.12 5.29
C ILE A 62 -1.93 -24.62 6.05
N ASP A 63 -2.98 -25.43 6.07
CA ASP A 63 -4.02 -25.33 7.10
C ASP A 63 -3.59 -26.19 8.28
N VAL A 64 -3.40 -25.56 9.44
CA VAL A 64 -3.05 -26.27 10.68
C VAL A 64 -4.35 -26.79 11.30
N PRO A 65 -4.59 -28.12 11.32
CA PRO A 65 -5.79 -28.67 11.92
C PRO A 65 -5.80 -28.39 13.43
N GLY A 66 -6.88 -27.80 13.92
CA GLY A 66 -7.04 -27.48 15.34
C GLY A 66 -8.41 -26.90 15.65
N LYS A 67 -8.88 -27.05 16.90
CA LYS A 67 -10.12 -26.40 17.35
C LYS A 67 -9.93 -24.88 17.28
N ARG A 68 -10.83 -24.19 16.58
CA ARG A 68 -10.83 -22.72 16.55
C ARG A 68 -11.02 -22.18 17.97
N PRO A 69 -10.26 -21.14 18.36
CA PRO A 69 -10.52 -20.46 19.63
C PRO A 69 -11.92 -19.85 19.62
N LYS A 70 -12.60 -19.87 20.78
CA LYS A 70 -13.85 -19.11 20.96
C LYS A 70 -13.54 -17.61 20.95
N GLY A 71 -14.30 -16.83 20.19
CA GLY A 71 -14.11 -15.38 20.02
C GLY A 71 -13.78 -14.99 18.58
N ARG A 72 -13.36 -13.73 18.36
CA ARG A 72 -12.94 -13.25 17.03
C ARG A 72 -11.68 -13.99 16.60
N PRO A 73 -11.71 -14.77 15.51
CA PRO A 73 -10.51 -15.43 15.00
C PRO A 73 -9.45 -14.38 14.65
N ARG A 74 -8.17 -14.71 14.90
CA ARG A 74 -7.07 -13.87 14.41
C ARG A 74 -7.13 -13.84 12.89
N GLN A 75 -6.99 -12.65 12.31
CA GLN A 75 -6.95 -12.47 10.87
C GLN A 75 -5.74 -13.24 10.31
N ARG A 76 -5.98 -14.16 9.39
CA ARG A 76 -4.92 -14.95 8.76
C ARG A 76 -4.24 -14.09 7.69
N TRP A 77 -2.97 -14.39 7.43
CA TRP A 77 -2.24 -13.80 6.30
C TRP A 77 -3.03 -13.90 4.99
N LEU A 78 -3.61 -15.07 4.70
CA LEU A 78 -4.42 -15.31 3.50
C LEU A 78 -5.68 -14.44 3.46
N ASP A 79 -6.33 -14.17 4.60
CA ASP A 79 -7.52 -13.32 4.65
C ASP A 79 -7.17 -11.88 4.26
N THR A 80 -6.06 -11.36 4.80
CA THR A 80 -5.54 -10.02 4.42
C THR A 80 -5.12 -9.98 2.96
N LEU A 81 -4.46 -11.02 2.46
CA LEU A 81 -4.05 -11.11 1.06
C LEU A 81 -5.24 -11.07 0.10
N HIS A 82 -6.35 -11.76 0.42
CA HIS A 82 -7.57 -11.69 -0.39
C HIS A 82 -8.16 -10.28 -0.44
N LEU A 83 -8.13 -9.56 0.68
CA LEU A 83 -8.55 -8.16 0.72
C LEU A 83 -7.64 -7.28 -0.15
N ASP A 84 -6.32 -7.48 -0.08
CA ASP A 84 -5.35 -6.74 -0.88
C ASP A 84 -5.54 -6.96 -2.39
N LEU A 85 -5.76 -8.23 -2.80
CA LEU A 85 -6.04 -8.58 -4.19
C LEU A 85 -7.33 -7.94 -4.68
N LYS A 86 -8.37 -7.91 -3.84
CA LYS A 86 -9.64 -7.25 -4.12
C LYS A 86 -9.48 -5.74 -4.25
N GLU A 87 -8.75 -5.12 -3.33
CA GLU A 87 -8.50 -3.66 -3.33
C GLU A 87 -7.63 -3.22 -4.51
N ALA A 88 -6.68 -4.07 -4.93
CA ALA A 88 -5.87 -3.82 -6.11
C ALA A 88 -6.57 -4.21 -7.43
N GLY A 89 -7.70 -4.92 -7.38
CA GLY A 89 -8.43 -5.39 -8.56
C GLY A 89 -7.66 -6.43 -9.39
N ILE A 90 -6.81 -7.24 -8.75
CA ILE A 90 -5.89 -8.17 -9.44
C ILE A 90 -6.34 -9.61 -9.18
N HIS A 91 -6.42 -10.42 -10.24
CA HIS A 91 -6.56 -11.86 -10.11
C HIS A 91 -5.19 -12.53 -9.89
N PRO A 92 -5.04 -13.55 -9.00
CA PRO A 92 -3.78 -14.25 -8.76
C PRO A 92 -3.02 -14.70 -10.02
N ASP A 93 -3.72 -15.18 -11.05
CA ASP A 93 -3.11 -15.63 -12.32
C ASP A 93 -2.36 -14.51 -13.06
N GLN A 94 -2.73 -13.25 -12.82
CA GLN A 94 -2.02 -12.11 -13.39
C GLN A 94 -0.58 -11.99 -12.84
N ALA A 95 -0.23 -12.73 -11.77
CA ALA A 95 1.13 -12.83 -11.27
C ALA A 95 2.10 -13.36 -12.33
N PHE A 96 1.67 -14.20 -13.27
CA PHE A 96 2.55 -14.71 -14.32
C PHE A 96 2.89 -13.62 -15.36
N HIS A 97 2.04 -12.61 -15.52
CA HIS A 97 2.29 -11.44 -16.35
C HIS A 97 3.07 -10.36 -15.58
N ARG A 98 4.41 -10.41 -15.61
CA ARG A 98 5.28 -9.54 -14.78
C ARG A 98 5.00 -8.05 -14.92
N ALA A 99 4.76 -7.56 -16.14
CA ALA A 99 4.49 -6.13 -16.37
C ALA A 99 3.15 -5.71 -15.74
N LYS A 100 2.09 -6.48 -15.99
CA LYS A 100 0.76 -6.28 -15.42
C LYS A 100 0.80 -6.35 -13.89
N TRP A 101 1.47 -7.35 -13.32
CA TRP A 101 1.65 -7.48 -11.88
C TRP A 101 2.35 -6.26 -11.26
N ARG A 102 3.45 -5.78 -11.88
CA ARG A 102 4.18 -4.60 -11.39
C ARG A 102 3.33 -3.34 -11.44
N HIS A 103 2.57 -3.15 -12.52
CA HIS A 103 1.71 -1.98 -12.68
C HIS A 103 0.66 -1.90 -11.57
N HIS A 104 -0.04 -2.99 -11.28
CA HIS A 104 -1.11 -2.97 -10.27
C HIS A 104 -0.59 -2.98 -8.82
N THR A 105 0.62 -3.49 -8.56
CA THR A 105 1.17 -3.58 -7.19
C THR A 105 1.93 -2.33 -6.75
N ARG A 106 2.48 -1.52 -7.67
CA ARG A 106 3.24 -0.29 -7.39
C ARG A 106 2.37 0.95 -7.15
N ARG A 107 1.29 0.83 -6.37
CA ARG A 107 0.40 1.97 -6.05
C ARG A 107 1.03 2.95 -5.07
N ALA A 108 1.92 2.51 -4.18
CA ALA A 108 2.46 3.39 -3.14
C ALA A 108 3.59 4.29 -3.65
N ASP A 109 4.09 4.08 -4.87
CA ASP A 109 5.12 4.91 -5.52
C ASP A 109 4.49 5.93 -6.51
N THR A 110 3.16 5.98 -6.62
CA THR A 110 2.46 6.82 -7.61
C THR A 110 1.88 8.07 -6.98
N ALA A 111 2.70 9.10 -6.88
CA ALA A 111 2.25 10.49 -6.97
C ALA A 111 3.13 11.32 -7.92
N ALA A 112 4.44 11.06 -7.97
CA ALA A 112 5.36 11.87 -8.77
C ALA A 112 5.56 11.43 -10.25
N LYS A 113 4.95 10.32 -10.70
CA LYS A 113 5.27 9.71 -12.02
C LYS A 113 4.12 9.61 -13.02
N ARG A 114 2.86 9.82 -12.61
CA ARG A 114 1.71 9.68 -13.52
C ARG A 114 1.48 10.92 -14.40
N GLU A 115 1.81 12.11 -13.91
CA GLU A 115 1.71 13.36 -14.70
C GLU A 115 2.65 13.41 -15.92
N LYS A 116 3.65 12.53 -16.01
CA LYS A 116 4.55 12.45 -17.18
C LYS A 116 4.11 11.48 -18.28
N ALA A 117 3.17 10.58 -18.02
CA ALA A 117 2.79 9.54 -18.99
C ALA A 117 1.60 9.94 -19.87
N GLU A 118 0.76 10.88 -19.42
CA GLU A 118 -0.44 11.29 -20.16
C GLU A 118 -0.13 12.29 -21.30
N GLY A 119 1.10 12.82 -21.38
CA GLY A 119 1.53 13.75 -22.44
C GLY A 119 2.22 13.11 -23.65
N GLU A 120 2.57 11.82 -23.61
CA GLU A 120 3.31 11.15 -24.70
C GLU A 120 2.43 10.27 -25.60
N GLU A 121 1.19 9.95 -25.20
CA GLU A 121 0.28 9.09 -25.98
C GLU A 121 -0.60 9.86 -26.99
N GLU A 122 -0.72 11.19 -26.90
CA GLU A 122 -1.48 12.01 -27.88
C GLU A 122 -0.68 12.35 -29.15
N GLU A 123 0.65 12.44 -29.09
CA GLU A 123 1.47 12.84 -30.26
C GLU A 123 1.68 11.72 -31.30
N THR A 124 1.41 10.45 -30.97
CA THR A 124 1.60 9.32 -31.91
C THR A 124 0.32 8.93 -32.66
N ASN A 125 -0.82 9.54 -32.35
CA ASN A 125 -2.09 9.30 -33.05
C ASN A 125 -2.44 10.38 -34.09
N PHE A 126 -1.50 11.28 -34.38
CA PHE A 126 -1.62 12.29 -35.43
C PHE A 126 -0.38 12.26 -36.36
N SER A 127 -0.21 11.16 -37.08
CA SER A 127 0.65 11.09 -38.29
C SER A 127 0.15 10.01 -39.23
#